data_AF-A0A8T0QAY3-F1
#
_entry.id   AF-A0A8T0QAY3-F1
#
_cell.length_a   1.000
_cell.length_b   1.000
_cell.length_c   1.000
_cell.angle_alpha   90.00
_cell.angle_beta   90.00
_cell.angle_gamma   90.00
#
_symmetry.space_group_name_H-M   'P 1'
#
loop_
_entity.id
_entity.type
_entity.pdbx_description
1 polymer ?
#
loop_
_entity_poly.entity_id
_entity_poly.type
_entity_poly.pdbx_seq_one_letter_code
_entity_poly.pdbx_strand_id
1 'polypeptide(L)'
;MEDGGKAAAGLGTLRAVLAILQWWGFNVTVIIMNKWIFQKLDFKFPLTVSCVHFICSSIGAYVAIHVLKAKPLIEVEPEDRWKRIFPMSFVFCINIVLGNVSLRYIPVSFMQTIKSFTPATTVILQWLVWSKHFEWRIWASLVPIVGGILLTSVTELSFNIFGFCAAMVGCLATSTKTILAESLLHGYKFDSINTVYYMAPFATMILALPAMLLEGGGVINWFYTHDSIVPALVIILGSGVLAFCLNFSIFYVIHSTTAVTFNVAGNLKVRHDYILPYVLPVPSTR
;
A
#
# COMPACT_ATOMS: atom_id res chain seq x y z
N MET A 1 -12.68 39.30 -3.31
CA MET A 1 -11.85 38.42 -2.43
C MET A 1 -12.46 37.03 -2.22
N GLU A 2 -13.79 36.88 -2.26
CA GLU A 2 -14.45 35.56 -2.08
C GLU A 2 -14.28 34.59 -3.27
N ASP A 3 -14.11 35.11 -4.49
CA ASP A 3 -13.99 34.31 -5.72
C ASP A 3 -12.60 33.63 -5.87
N GLY A 4 -11.53 34.30 -5.41
CA GLY A 4 -10.18 33.74 -5.40
C GLY A 4 -10.01 32.56 -4.43
N GLY A 5 -10.76 32.52 -3.33
CA GLY A 5 -10.75 31.41 -2.37
C GLY A 5 -11.44 30.14 -2.90
N LYS A 6 -12.54 30.31 -3.66
CA LYS A 6 -13.26 29.19 -4.30
C LYS A 6 -12.45 28.59 -5.46
N ALA A 7 -11.80 29.42 -6.26
CA ALA A 7 -10.90 28.96 -7.33
C ALA A 7 -9.68 28.20 -6.78
N ALA A 8 -9.07 28.68 -5.69
CA ALA A 8 -7.96 28.00 -5.03
C ALA A 8 -8.38 26.65 -4.40
N ALA A 9 -9.56 26.59 -3.77
CA ALA A 9 -10.13 25.36 -3.23
C ALA A 9 -10.46 24.33 -4.33
N GLY A 10 -10.98 24.78 -5.47
CA GLY A 10 -11.25 23.94 -6.64
C GLY A 10 -9.96 23.34 -7.23
N LEU A 11 -8.89 24.14 -7.33
CA LEU A 11 -7.60 23.67 -7.84
C LEU A 11 -6.94 22.64 -6.92
N GLY A 12 -7.03 22.83 -5.59
CA GLY A 12 -6.55 21.86 -4.61
C GLY A 12 -7.29 20.52 -4.70
N THR A 13 -8.62 20.58 -4.86
CA THR A 13 -9.47 19.40 -5.03
C THR A 13 -9.13 18.65 -6.32
N LEU A 14 -8.98 19.37 -7.44
CA LEU A 14 -8.61 18.79 -8.73
C LEU A 14 -7.25 18.06 -8.64
N ARG A 15 -6.26 18.67 -8.00
CA ARG A 15 -4.94 18.05 -7.80
C ARG A 15 -5.02 16.78 -6.98
N ALA A 16 -5.82 16.76 -5.91
CA ALA A 16 -6.03 15.57 -5.10
C ALA A 16 -6.71 14.44 -5.90
N VAL A 17 -7.73 14.77 -6.72
CA VAL A 17 -8.40 13.78 -7.59
C VAL A 17 -7.43 13.21 -8.63
N LEU A 18 -6.64 14.06 -9.30
CA LEU A 18 -5.63 13.62 -10.26
C LEU A 18 -4.57 12.72 -9.59
N ALA A 19 -4.13 13.05 -8.37
CA ALA A 19 -3.22 12.23 -7.59
C ALA A 19 -3.80 10.83 -7.29
N ILE A 20 -5.09 10.76 -6.93
CA ILE A 20 -5.79 9.49 -6.67
C ILE A 20 -5.87 8.65 -7.95
N LEU A 21 -6.24 9.26 -9.08
CA LEU A 21 -6.31 8.56 -10.37
C LEU A 21 -4.95 8.03 -10.82
N GLN A 22 -3.89 8.85 -10.67
CA GLN A 22 -2.51 8.43 -10.94
C GLN A 22 -2.10 7.26 -10.05
N TRP A 23 -2.40 7.34 -8.75
CA TRP A 23 -2.14 6.26 -7.79
C TRP A 23 -2.85 4.96 -8.19
N TRP A 24 -4.12 5.04 -8.59
CA TRP A 24 -4.87 3.87 -9.05
C TRP A 24 -4.24 3.26 -10.29
N GLY A 25 -3.85 4.08 -11.27
CA GLY A 25 -3.16 3.65 -12.49
C GLY A 25 -1.90 2.86 -12.17
N PHE A 26 -0.97 3.44 -11.38
CA PHE A 26 0.26 2.74 -10.98
C PHE A 26 -0.02 1.45 -10.22
N ASN A 27 -1.02 1.45 -9.35
CA ASN A 27 -1.35 0.26 -8.58
C ASN A 27 -1.90 -0.86 -9.46
N VAL A 28 -2.76 -0.56 -10.44
CA VAL A 28 -3.23 -1.54 -11.44
C VAL A 28 -2.06 -2.08 -12.26
N THR A 29 -1.16 -1.21 -12.74
CA THR A 29 0.03 -1.65 -13.49
C THR A 29 0.92 -2.59 -12.68
N VAL A 30 1.19 -2.26 -11.41
CA VAL A 30 1.97 -3.13 -10.51
C VAL A 30 1.26 -4.47 -10.27
N ILE A 31 -0.06 -4.48 -10.10
CA ILE A 31 -0.83 -5.74 -9.95
C ILE A 31 -0.70 -6.61 -11.21
N ILE A 32 -0.82 -6.03 -12.39
CA ILE A 32 -0.68 -6.76 -13.66
C ILE A 32 0.73 -7.31 -13.82
N MET A 33 1.76 -6.50 -13.53
CA MET A 33 3.16 -6.95 -13.56
C MET A 33 3.42 -8.07 -12.54
N ASN A 34 2.90 -7.96 -11.32
CA ASN A 34 3.02 -9.01 -10.32
C ASN A 34 2.34 -10.31 -10.77
N LYS A 35 1.14 -10.24 -11.37
CA LYS A 35 0.49 -11.42 -11.96
C LYS A 35 1.36 -12.05 -13.04
N TRP A 36 1.96 -11.24 -13.91
CA TRP A 36 2.84 -11.72 -14.96
C TRP A 36 4.09 -12.40 -14.40
N ILE A 37 4.72 -11.82 -13.37
CA ILE A 37 5.85 -12.43 -12.65
C ILE A 37 5.44 -13.78 -12.02
N PHE A 38 4.29 -13.85 -11.35
CA PHE A 38 3.88 -15.06 -10.64
C PHE A 38 3.34 -16.17 -11.56
N GLN A 39 2.73 -15.83 -12.70
CA GLN A 39 2.07 -16.79 -13.58
C GLN A 39 2.86 -17.11 -14.86
N LYS A 40 3.57 -16.14 -15.44
CA LYS A 40 4.32 -16.33 -16.69
C LYS A 40 5.79 -16.66 -16.44
N LEU A 41 6.42 -16.04 -15.43
CA LEU A 41 7.79 -16.37 -15.04
C LEU A 41 7.86 -17.50 -13.98
N ASP A 42 6.72 -17.97 -13.49
CA ASP A 42 6.61 -18.96 -12.41
C ASP A 42 7.39 -18.58 -11.12
N PHE A 43 7.63 -17.27 -10.91
CA PHE A 43 8.41 -16.77 -9.78
C PHE A 43 7.49 -16.56 -8.56
N LYS A 44 7.06 -17.64 -7.91
CA LYS A 44 6.03 -17.63 -6.85
C LYS A 44 6.54 -17.18 -5.46
N PHE A 45 7.28 -16.08 -5.40
CA PHE A 45 7.95 -15.57 -4.19
C PHE A 45 7.55 -14.12 -3.88
N PRO A 46 6.33 -13.88 -3.35
CA PRO A 46 5.78 -12.53 -3.16
C PRO A 46 6.55 -11.68 -2.15
N LEU A 47 7.13 -12.25 -1.09
CA LEU A 47 7.94 -11.49 -0.14
C LEU A 47 9.25 -11.03 -0.78
N THR A 48 9.86 -11.88 -1.59
CA THR A 48 11.08 -11.57 -2.34
C THR A 48 10.84 -10.46 -3.36
N VAL A 49 9.74 -10.53 -4.14
CA VAL A 49 9.37 -9.44 -5.06
C VAL A 49 9.14 -8.13 -4.30
N SER A 50 8.45 -8.18 -3.16
CA SER A 50 8.22 -7.00 -2.31
C SER A 50 9.53 -6.41 -1.77
N CYS A 51 10.52 -7.25 -1.45
CA CYS A 51 11.86 -6.81 -1.05
C CYS A 51 12.57 -6.06 -2.19
N VAL A 52 12.53 -6.61 -3.42
CA VAL A 52 13.08 -5.95 -4.61
C VAL A 52 12.39 -4.60 -4.86
N HIS A 53 11.06 -4.53 -4.69
CA HIS A 53 10.30 -3.28 -4.82
C HIS A 53 10.81 -2.19 -3.87
N PHE A 54 11.13 -2.53 -2.62
CA PHE A 54 11.70 -1.57 -1.67
C PHE A 54 13.14 -1.21 -1.96
N ILE A 55 13.96 -2.15 -2.43
CA ILE A 55 15.32 -1.85 -2.87
C ILE A 55 15.30 -0.85 -4.03
N CYS A 56 14.49 -1.11 -5.05
CA CYS A 56 14.29 -0.19 -6.17
C CYS A 56 13.69 1.15 -5.72
N SER A 57 12.79 1.14 -4.74
CA SER A 57 12.23 2.38 -4.17
C SER A 57 13.28 3.22 -3.43
N SER A 58 14.20 2.58 -2.72
CA SER A 58 15.32 3.25 -2.04
C SER A 58 16.27 3.89 -3.05
N ILE A 59 16.68 3.13 -4.07
CA ILE A 59 17.54 3.62 -5.15
C ILE A 59 16.85 4.75 -5.93
N GLY A 60 15.59 4.56 -6.29
CA GLY A 60 14.79 5.57 -7.00
C GLY A 60 14.65 6.87 -6.22
N ALA A 61 14.42 6.79 -4.89
CA ALA A 61 14.36 7.96 -4.03
C ALA A 61 15.73 8.65 -3.91
N TYR A 62 16.82 7.89 -3.77
CA TYR A 62 18.18 8.45 -3.75
C TYR A 62 18.49 9.21 -5.05
N VAL A 63 18.20 8.60 -6.22
CA VAL A 63 18.39 9.25 -7.52
C VAL A 63 17.51 10.50 -7.66
N ALA A 64 16.25 10.45 -7.22
CA ALA A 64 15.36 11.60 -7.28
C ALA A 64 15.84 12.81 -6.46
N ILE A 65 16.45 12.57 -5.29
CA ILE A 65 16.95 13.63 -4.41
C ILE A 65 18.33 14.12 -4.88
N HIS A 66 19.29 13.21 -5.08
CA HIS A 66 20.69 13.59 -5.30
C HIS A 66 21.02 13.88 -6.76
N VAL A 67 20.40 13.16 -7.71
CA VAL A 67 20.72 13.30 -9.14
C VAL A 67 19.75 14.28 -9.80
N LEU A 68 18.44 14.07 -9.62
CA LEU A 68 17.41 14.90 -10.26
C LEU A 68 17.15 16.21 -9.51
N LYS A 69 17.63 16.35 -8.27
CA LYS A 69 17.38 17.49 -7.38
C LYS A 69 15.90 17.90 -7.34
N ALA A 70 15.00 16.92 -7.44
CA ALA A 70 13.57 17.17 -7.56
C ALA A 70 13.04 17.92 -6.33
N LYS A 71 13.60 17.62 -5.14
CA LYS A 71 13.32 18.28 -3.87
C LYS A 71 14.57 18.28 -2.99
N PRO A 72 14.73 19.31 -2.12
CA PRO A 72 15.81 19.30 -1.13
C PRO A 72 15.63 18.14 -0.16
N LEU A 73 16.75 17.54 0.24
CA LEU A 73 16.77 16.55 1.31
C LEU A 73 16.37 17.23 2.61
N ILE A 74 15.34 16.70 3.27
CA ILE A 74 14.97 17.13 4.61
C ILE A 74 15.79 16.28 5.57
N GLU A 75 16.81 16.88 6.18
CA GLU A 75 17.61 16.17 7.18
C GLU A 75 16.78 15.87 8.42
N VAL A 76 16.90 14.63 8.89
CA VAL A 76 16.14 14.11 10.02
C VAL A 76 17.14 13.64 11.05
N GLU A 77 16.95 14.11 12.28
CA GLU A 77 17.78 13.68 13.39
C GLU A 77 17.72 12.15 13.54
N PRO A 78 18.86 11.49 13.83
CA PRO A 78 18.92 10.04 13.99
C PRO A 78 17.87 9.47 14.95
N GLU A 79 17.55 10.22 16.00
CA GLU A 79 16.57 9.84 17.02
C GLU A 79 15.14 9.82 16.47
N ASP A 80 14.74 10.84 15.71
CA ASP A 80 13.42 10.90 15.07
C ASP A 80 13.26 9.85 13.96
N ARG A 81 14.35 9.50 13.26
CA ARG A 81 14.35 8.38 12.29
C ARG A 81 13.97 7.06 12.98
N TRP A 82 14.56 6.77 14.13
CA TRP A 82 14.28 5.55 14.88
C TRP A 82 12.94 5.58 15.61
N LYS A 83 12.52 6.72 16.16
CA LYS A 83 11.27 6.80 16.94
C LYS A 83 10.01 6.86 16.07
N ARG A 84 10.11 7.31 14.82
CA ARG A 84 8.92 7.61 13.99
C ARG A 84 8.90 6.86 12.65
N ILE A 85 10.01 6.89 11.92
CA ILE A 85 10.09 6.26 10.58
C ILE A 85 10.22 4.74 10.70
N PHE A 86 10.98 4.25 11.68
CA PHE A 86 11.12 2.81 11.90
C PHE A 86 9.79 2.13 12.26
N PRO A 87 8.97 2.61 13.23
CA PRO A 87 7.66 2.02 13.50
C PRO A 87 6.72 2.02 12.29
N MET A 88 6.73 3.10 11.51
CA MET A 88 5.94 3.17 10.27
C MET A 88 6.38 2.08 9.27
N SER A 89 7.68 1.94 9.05
CA SER A 89 8.27 0.93 8.15
C SER A 89 7.98 -0.49 8.64
N PHE A 90 8.08 -0.71 9.94
CA PHE A 90 7.78 -1.98 10.60
C PHE A 90 6.32 -2.39 10.43
N VAL A 91 5.39 -1.48 10.73
CA VAL A 91 3.95 -1.70 10.53
C VAL A 91 3.63 -1.94 9.05
N PHE A 92 4.30 -1.24 8.13
CA PHE A 92 4.16 -1.49 6.69
C PHE A 92 4.58 -2.92 6.33
N CYS A 93 5.72 -3.40 6.82
CA CYS A 93 6.21 -4.75 6.56
C CYS A 93 5.30 -5.82 7.16
N ILE A 94 4.84 -5.63 8.40
CA ILE A 94 3.85 -6.50 9.04
C ILE A 94 2.60 -6.61 8.17
N ASN A 95 2.10 -5.47 7.65
CA ASN A 95 0.93 -5.47 6.78
C ASN A 95 1.15 -6.30 5.50
N ILE A 96 2.33 -6.23 4.88
CA ILE A 96 2.67 -7.07 3.73
C ILE A 96 2.67 -8.54 4.12
N VAL A 97 3.36 -8.91 5.20
CA VAL A 97 3.49 -10.31 5.62
C VAL A 97 2.12 -10.88 5.99
N LEU A 98 1.36 -10.21 6.84
CA LEU A 98 0.02 -10.64 7.25
C LEU A 98 -0.96 -10.67 6.07
N GLY A 99 -0.85 -9.73 5.14
CA GLY A 99 -1.65 -9.74 3.91
C GLY A 99 -1.36 -10.96 3.03
N ASN A 100 -0.10 -11.41 2.94
CA ASN A 100 0.25 -12.62 2.20
C ASN A 100 -0.15 -13.89 2.97
N VAL A 101 0.00 -13.90 4.29
CA VAL A 101 -0.41 -15.02 5.15
C VAL A 101 -1.93 -15.22 5.09
N SER A 102 -2.73 -14.16 5.19
CA SER A 102 -4.19 -14.27 5.16
C SER A 102 -4.68 -14.87 3.83
N LEU A 103 -4.08 -14.49 2.71
CA LEU A 103 -4.39 -15.05 1.39
C LEU A 103 -4.10 -16.54 1.24
N ARG A 104 -3.35 -17.17 2.16
CA ARG A 104 -3.16 -18.63 2.19
C ARG A 104 -4.36 -19.36 2.82
N TYR A 105 -5.14 -18.67 3.63
CA TYR A 105 -6.23 -19.27 4.42
C TYR A 105 -7.61 -18.80 4.01
N ILE A 106 -7.73 -17.61 3.41
CA ILE A 106 -9.01 -17.04 2.97
C ILE A 106 -8.96 -16.61 1.51
N PRO A 107 -10.09 -16.70 0.78
CA PRO A 107 -10.16 -16.29 -0.60
C PRO A 107 -9.93 -14.78 -0.73
N VAL A 108 -9.40 -14.38 -1.90
CA VAL A 108 -9.09 -12.97 -2.20
C VAL A 108 -10.32 -12.09 -1.97
N SER A 109 -11.51 -12.50 -2.43
CA SER A 109 -12.78 -11.78 -2.26
C SER A 109 -13.11 -11.47 -0.80
N PHE A 110 -13.03 -12.48 0.08
CA PHE A 110 -13.27 -12.29 1.50
C PHE A 110 -12.25 -11.34 2.12
N MET A 111 -10.98 -11.43 1.71
CA MET A 111 -9.94 -10.49 2.12
C MET A 111 -10.28 -9.05 1.72
N GLN A 112 -10.80 -8.83 0.51
CA GLN A 112 -11.18 -7.50 0.05
C GLN A 112 -12.36 -6.93 0.87
N THR A 113 -13.30 -7.79 1.26
CA THR A 113 -14.36 -7.40 2.20
C THR A 113 -13.80 -6.99 3.55
N ILE A 114 -12.87 -7.75 4.13
CA ILE A 114 -12.22 -7.39 5.40
C ILE A 114 -11.43 -6.07 5.25
N LYS A 115 -10.73 -5.87 4.13
CA LYS A 115 -10.04 -4.61 3.83
C LYS A 115 -10.97 -3.41 3.73
N SER A 116 -12.23 -3.62 3.32
CA SER A 116 -13.22 -2.55 3.32
C SER A 116 -13.47 -1.96 4.72
N PHE A 117 -13.09 -2.69 5.78
CA PHE A 117 -13.11 -2.23 7.16
C PHE A 117 -12.05 -1.18 7.51
N THR A 118 -11.00 -1.05 6.69
CA THR A 118 -9.83 -0.22 7.01
C THR A 118 -10.23 1.21 7.41
N PRO A 119 -11.10 1.95 6.69
CA PRO A 119 -11.51 3.29 7.10
C PRO A 119 -12.14 3.34 8.49
N ALA A 120 -12.96 2.36 8.87
CA ALA A 120 -13.57 2.31 10.19
C ALA A 120 -12.51 2.15 11.27
N THR A 121 -11.56 1.22 11.09
CA THR A 121 -10.43 1.08 12.01
C THR A 121 -9.54 2.33 12.04
N THR A 122 -9.38 3.04 10.92
CA THR A 122 -8.61 4.30 10.86
C THR A 122 -9.26 5.38 11.71
N VAL A 123 -10.57 5.60 11.56
CA VAL A 123 -11.31 6.60 12.34
C VAL A 123 -11.25 6.29 13.84
N ILE A 124 -11.49 5.03 14.21
CA ILE A 124 -11.44 4.58 15.60
C ILE A 124 -10.04 4.79 16.19
N LEU A 125 -8.97 4.42 15.47
CA LEU A 125 -7.60 4.60 15.94
C LEU A 125 -7.19 6.08 16.04
N GLN A 126 -7.58 6.92 15.07
CA GLN A 126 -7.30 8.37 15.13
C GLN A 126 -8.04 9.05 16.28
N TRP A 127 -9.25 8.59 16.60
CA TRP A 127 -10.00 9.06 17.76
C TRP A 127 -9.37 8.59 19.08
N LEU A 128 -8.98 7.32 19.20
CA LEU A 128 -8.42 6.76 20.44
C LEU A 128 -7.00 7.22 20.74
N VAL A 129 -6.12 7.27 19.74
CA VAL A 129 -4.67 7.49 19.94
C VAL A 129 -4.29 8.96 19.77
N TRP A 130 -4.93 9.67 18.85
CA TRP A 130 -4.63 11.08 18.54
C TRP A 130 -5.74 12.06 18.97
N SER A 131 -6.81 11.58 19.61
CA SER A 131 -7.95 12.40 20.05
C SER A 131 -8.53 13.29 18.94
N LYS A 132 -8.47 12.84 17.67
CA LYS A 132 -9.08 13.56 16.55
C LYS A 132 -10.60 13.46 16.63
N HIS A 133 -11.26 14.59 16.45
CA HIS A 133 -12.72 14.67 16.45
C HIS A 133 -13.23 14.55 15.01
N PHE A 134 -14.26 13.72 14.82
CA PHE A 134 -14.91 13.49 13.53
C PHE A 134 -16.39 13.87 13.62
N GLU A 135 -16.95 14.33 12.52
CA GLU A 135 -18.38 14.63 12.44
C GLU A 135 -19.24 13.37 12.61
N TRP A 136 -20.45 13.56 13.15
CA TRP A 136 -21.42 12.47 13.35
C TRP A 136 -21.71 11.65 12.08
N ARG A 137 -21.67 12.29 10.92
CA ARG A 137 -21.85 11.64 9.60
C ARG A 137 -20.83 10.53 9.35
N ILE A 138 -19.58 10.74 9.78
CA ILE A 138 -18.51 9.74 9.63
C ILE A 138 -18.81 8.54 10.52
N TRP A 139 -19.21 8.77 11.78
CA TRP A 139 -19.63 7.71 12.70
C TRP A 139 -20.81 6.89 12.17
N ALA A 140 -21.83 7.57 11.63
CA ALA A 140 -22.98 6.91 11.02
C ALA A 140 -22.57 6.03 9.82
N SER A 141 -21.57 6.45 9.04
CA SER A 141 -21.04 5.65 7.92
C SER A 141 -20.29 4.38 8.36
N LEU A 142 -19.82 4.30 9.62
CA LEU A 142 -19.11 3.12 10.12
C LEU A 142 -20.06 1.96 10.41
N VAL A 143 -21.30 2.25 10.82
CA VAL A 143 -22.32 1.23 11.15
C VAL A 143 -22.55 0.25 10.00
N PRO A 144 -22.84 0.67 8.76
CA PRO A 144 -23.03 -0.27 7.65
C PRO A 144 -21.73 -0.98 7.25
N ILE A 145 -20.56 -0.37 7.43
CA ILE A 145 -19.26 -1.01 7.14
C ILE A 145 -19.05 -2.20 8.09
N VAL A 146 -19.18 -1.97 9.41
CA VAL A 146 -19.05 -3.01 10.44
C VAL A 146 -20.09 -4.11 10.22
N GLY A 147 -21.35 -3.71 10.00
CA GLY A 147 -22.44 -4.65 9.75
C GLY A 147 -22.21 -5.53 8.52
N GLY A 148 -21.71 -4.96 7.42
CA GLY A 148 -21.40 -5.71 6.20
C GLY A 148 -20.33 -6.77 6.39
N ILE A 149 -19.30 -6.50 7.19
CA ILE A 149 -18.23 -7.47 7.48
C ILE A 149 -18.73 -8.57 8.40
N LEU A 150 -19.52 -8.24 9.43
CA LEU A 150 -20.13 -9.24 10.31
C LEU A 150 -21.03 -10.18 9.51
N LEU A 151 -21.91 -9.62 8.66
CA LEU A 151 -22.78 -10.42 7.80
C LEU A 151 -21.96 -11.32 6.86
N THR A 152 -20.98 -10.76 6.16
CA THR A 152 -20.14 -11.53 5.23
C THR A 152 -19.35 -12.62 5.95
N SER A 153 -18.85 -12.36 7.16
CA SER A 153 -18.09 -13.34 7.93
C SER A 153 -18.95 -14.53 8.37
N VAL A 154 -20.24 -14.30 8.66
CA VAL A 154 -21.20 -15.36 9.00
C VAL A 154 -21.61 -16.17 7.77
N THR A 155 -21.66 -15.55 6.59
CA THR A 155 -22.11 -16.22 5.35
C THR A 155 -20.96 -16.80 4.50
N GLU A 156 -19.70 -16.56 4.86
CA GLU A 156 -18.54 -17.01 4.08
C GLU A 156 -18.32 -18.52 4.22
N LEU A 157 -18.41 -19.24 3.09
CA LEU A 157 -18.27 -20.69 3.04
C LEU A 157 -16.84 -21.15 3.31
N SER A 158 -15.84 -20.34 2.91
CA SER A 158 -14.42 -20.62 3.12
C SER A 158 -13.86 -19.87 4.34
N PHE A 159 -14.67 -19.72 5.39
CA PHE A 159 -14.24 -19.00 6.59
C PHE A 159 -13.16 -19.78 7.35
N ASN A 160 -12.01 -19.13 7.52
CA ASN A 160 -10.92 -19.63 8.35
C ASN A 160 -10.57 -18.58 9.41
N ILE A 161 -10.67 -18.94 10.69
CA ILE A 161 -10.45 -18.01 11.80
C ILE A 161 -9.02 -17.45 11.84
N PHE A 162 -8.01 -18.25 11.50
CA PHE A 162 -6.62 -17.79 11.44
C PHE A 162 -6.43 -16.77 10.31
N GLY A 163 -6.97 -17.07 9.12
CA GLY A 163 -6.94 -16.14 7.98
C GLY A 163 -7.70 -14.84 8.26
N PHE A 164 -8.86 -14.93 8.91
CA PHE A 164 -9.67 -13.80 9.33
C PHE A 164 -8.93 -12.93 10.35
N CYS A 165 -8.40 -13.51 11.42
CA CYS A 165 -7.62 -12.78 12.43
C CYS A 165 -6.38 -12.12 11.82
N ALA A 166 -5.64 -12.82 10.95
CA ALA A 166 -4.49 -12.26 10.24
C ALA A 166 -4.90 -11.07 9.35
N ALA A 167 -6.04 -11.17 8.66
CA ALA A 167 -6.58 -10.08 7.84
C ALA A 167 -7.03 -8.89 8.70
N MET A 168 -7.66 -9.12 9.86
CA MET A 168 -8.06 -8.06 10.79
C MET A 168 -6.85 -7.32 11.38
N VAL A 169 -5.81 -8.03 11.79
CA VAL A 169 -4.55 -7.42 12.22
C VAL A 169 -3.88 -6.68 11.06
N GLY A 170 -3.95 -7.22 9.83
CA GLY A 170 -3.52 -6.52 8.61
C GLY A 170 -4.27 -5.22 8.35
N CYS A 171 -5.59 -5.17 8.60
CA CYS A 171 -6.39 -3.95 8.52
C CYS A 171 -5.95 -2.91 9.56
N LEU A 172 -5.72 -3.34 10.81
CA LEU A 172 -5.17 -2.47 11.86
C LEU A 172 -3.79 -1.93 11.47
N ALA A 173 -2.90 -2.80 10.96
CA ALA A 173 -1.60 -2.39 10.46
C ALA A 173 -1.71 -1.40 9.28
N THR A 174 -2.64 -1.63 8.35
CA THR A 174 -2.91 -0.69 7.25
C THR A 174 -3.35 0.67 7.78
N SER A 175 -4.30 0.71 8.71
CA SER A 175 -4.76 1.95 9.33
C SER A 175 -3.61 2.66 10.05
N THR A 176 -2.89 1.97 10.93
CA THR A 176 -1.75 2.53 11.66
C THR A 176 -0.67 3.07 10.71
N LYS A 177 -0.31 2.34 9.64
CA LYS A 177 0.70 2.83 8.68
C LYS A 177 0.25 4.13 8.01
N THR A 178 -1.04 4.26 7.67
CA THR A 178 -1.57 5.46 6.99
C THR A 178 -1.66 6.65 7.93
N ILE A 179 -1.98 6.41 9.21
CA ILE A 179 -2.00 7.46 10.23
C ILE A 179 -0.59 7.95 10.53
N LEU A 180 0.38 7.04 10.68
CA LEU A 180 1.78 7.39 10.86
C LEU A 180 2.35 8.15 9.65
N ALA A 181 1.98 7.73 8.44
CA ALA A 181 2.34 8.44 7.21
C ALA A 181 1.78 9.87 7.18
N GLU A 182 0.48 10.04 7.48
CA GLU A 182 -0.17 11.35 7.58
C GLU A 182 0.53 12.23 8.63
N SER A 183 0.79 11.68 9.82
CA SER A 183 1.46 12.40 10.91
C SER A 183 2.88 12.83 10.54
N LEU A 184 3.63 12.02 9.79
CA LEU A 184 4.99 12.35 9.35
C LEU A 184 4.98 13.42 8.27
N LEU A 185 4.09 13.30 7.29
CA LEU A 185 3.95 14.22 6.18
C LEU A 185 3.46 15.62 6.64
N HIS A 186 2.44 15.68 7.50
CA HIS A 186 1.88 16.95 7.96
C HIS A 186 2.60 17.53 9.18
N GLY A 187 3.04 16.70 10.13
CA GLY A 187 3.64 17.18 11.37
C GLY A 187 5.04 17.78 11.17
N TYR A 188 5.83 17.18 10.29
CA TYR A 188 7.22 17.58 10.05
C TYR A 188 7.44 18.23 8.68
N LYS A 189 6.36 18.46 7.92
CA LYS A 189 6.40 18.97 6.55
C LYS A 189 7.33 18.14 5.65
N PHE A 190 7.39 16.82 5.86
CA PHE A 190 8.12 15.95 4.96
C PHE A 190 7.48 15.95 3.59
N ASP A 191 8.33 15.97 2.56
CA ASP A 191 7.88 15.66 1.22
C ASP A 191 7.76 14.15 1.01
N SER A 192 6.87 13.74 0.12
CA SER A 192 6.59 12.34 -0.20
C SER A 192 7.85 11.58 -0.65
N ILE A 193 8.76 12.23 -1.38
CA ILE A 193 10.04 11.65 -1.81
C ILE A 193 10.94 11.37 -0.60
N ASN A 194 11.06 12.33 0.32
CA ASN A 194 11.86 12.17 1.53
C ASN A 194 11.29 11.05 2.43
N THR A 195 9.97 10.90 2.50
CA THR A 195 9.34 9.79 3.22
C THR A 195 9.73 8.43 2.61
N VAL A 196 9.68 8.28 1.29
CA VAL A 196 10.12 7.03 0.62
C VAL A 196 11.61 6.78 0.88
N TYR A 197 12.44 7.83 0.78
CA TYR A 197 13.89 7.76 0.98
C TYR A 197 14.26 7.17 2.34
N TYR A 198 13.62 7.62 3.41
CA TYR A 198 13.91 7.10 4.75
C TYR A 198 13.20 5.76 5.05
N MET A 199 11.99 5.53 4.52
CA MET A 199 11.21 4.32 4.82
C MET A 199 11.72 3.08 4.08
N ALA A 200 12.03 3.20 2.80
CA ALA A 200 12.40 2.08 1.93
C ALA A 200 13.59 1.23 2.41
N PRO A 201 14.72 1.80 2.90
CA PRO A 201 15.83 1.00 3.41
C PRO A 201 15.46 0.21 4.67
N PHE A 202 14.74 0.81 5.63
CA PHE A 202 14.26 0.09 6.81
C PHE A 202 13.29 -1.03 6.45
N ALA A 203 12.35 -0.75 5.53
CA ALA A 203 11.41 -1.76 5.05
C ALA A 203 12.14 -2.94 4.37
N THR A 204 13.19 -2.66 3.60
CA THR A 204 14.05 -3.69 3.00
C THR A 204 14.69 -4.56 4.07
N MET A 205 15.32 -3.97 5.09
CA MET A 205 15.96 -4.74 6.17
C MET A 205 14.97 -5.64 6.92
N ILE A 206 13.79 -5.11 7.24
CA ILE A 206 12.75 -5.84 7.98
C ILE A 206 12.17 -6.97 7.14
N LEU A 207 11.93 -6.73 5.84
CA LEU A 207 11.31 -7.71 4.94
C LEU A 207 12.30 -8.74 4.37
N ALA A 208 13.59 -8.42 4.32
CA ALA A 208 14.63 -9.33 3.88
C ALA A 208 14.70 -10.58 4.76
N LEU A 209 14.53 -10.45 6.08
CA LEU A 209 14.54 -11.57 7.01
C LEU A 209 13.44 -12.62 6.70
N PRO A 210 12.14 -12.27 6.67
CA PRO A 210 11.09 -13.23 6.32
C PRO A 210 11.18 -13.70 4.87
N ALA A 211 11.66 -12.88 3.92
CA ALA A 211 11.87 -13.32 2.54
C ALA A 211 12.95 -14.41 2.46
N MET A 212 14.10 -14.23 3.12
CA MET A 212 15.16 -15.24 3.14
C MET A 212 14.74 -16.53 3.85
N LEU A 213 14.07 -16.42 5.01
CA LEU A 213 13.68 -17.59 5.80
C LEU A 213 12.57 -18.41 5.16
N LEU A 214 11.59 -17.76 4.52
CA LEU A 214 10.41 -18.44 3.98
C LEU A 214 10.52 -18.79 2.50
N GLU A 215 11.22 -17.97 1.72
CA GLU A 215 11.27 -18.07 0.26
C GLU A 215 12.68 -18.28 -0.30
N GLY A 216 13.74 -18.04 0.49
CA GLY A 216 15.13 -18.01 0.02
C GLY A 216 15.59 -19.28 -0.69
N GLY A 217 15.28 -20.46 -0.14
CA GLY A 217 15.62 -21.74 -0.79
C GLY A 217 14.92 -21.94 -2.13
N GLY A 218 13.65 -21.51 -2.23
CA GLY A 218 12.88 -21.58 -3.47
C GLY A 218 13.39 -20.62 -4.54
N VAL A 219 13.80 -19.42 -4.14
CA VAL A 219 14.39 -18.43 -5.05
C VAL A 219 15.70 -18.94 -5.65
N ILE A 220 16.58 -19.50 -4.83
CA ILE A 220 17.86 -20.07 -5.30
C ILE A 220 17.60 -21.21 -6.29
N ASN A 221 16.68 -22.13 -5.97
CA ASN A 221 16.32 -23.23 -6.86
C ASN A 221 15.73 -22.72 -8.20
N TRP A 222 14.92 -21.66 -8.16
CA TRP A 222 14.38 -21.05 -9.36
C TRP A 222 15.49 -20.47 -10.25
N PHE A 223 16.52 -19.82 -9.67
CA PHE A 223 17.67 -19.35 -10.44
C PHE A 223 18.47 -20.47 -11.13
N TYR A 224 18.54 -21.66 -10.54
CA TYR A 224 19.24 -22.80 -11.13
C TYR A 224 18.43 -23.53 -12.21
N THR A 225 17.11 -23.47 -12.15
CA THR A 225 16.21 -24.24 -13.03
C THR A 225 15.66 -23.43 -14.20
N HIS A 226 15.78 -22.09 -14.18
CA HIS A 226 15.28 -21.24 -15.26
C HIS A 226 16.34 -20.96 -16.33
N ASP A 227 16.05 -21.35 -17.58
CA ASP A 227 16.99 -21.22 -18.71
C ASP A 227 17.30 -19.76 -19.11
N SER A 228 16.35 -18.84 -18.92
CA SER A 228 16.49 -17.43 -19.33
C SER A 228 16.27 -16.46 -18.17
N ILE A 229 17.34 -16.22 -17.41
CA ILE A 229 17.33 -15.38 -16.21
C ILE A 229 17.27 -13.88 -16.54
N VAL A 230 17.96 -13.43 -17.61
CA VAL A 230 18.12 -12.00 -17.91
C VAL A 230 16.77 -11.30 -18.20
N PRO A 231 15.88 -11.82 -19.07
CA PRO A 231 14.58 -11.18 -19.31
C PRO A 231 13.72 -11.14 -18.04
N ALA A 232 13.77 -12.20 -17.22
CA ALA A 232 13.04 -12.26 -15.97
C ALA A 232 13.52 -11.21 -14.96
N LEU A 233 14.83 -11.04 -14.82
CA LEU A 233 15.41 -10.00 -13.96
C LEU A 233 15.04 -8.60 -14.44
N VAL A 234 15.07 -8.34 -15.75
CA VAL A 234 14.64 -7.03 -16.31
C VAL A 234 13.20 -6.72 -15.92
N ILE A 235 12.32 -7.72 -15.96
CA ILE A 235 10.89 -7.51 -15.66
C ILE A 235 10.65 -7.37 -14.16
N ILE A 236 11.36 -8.14 -13.34
CA ILE A 236 11.34 -8.00 -11.87
C ILE A 236 11.85 -6.60 -11.47
N LEU A 237 12.97 -6.15 -12.03
CA LEU A 237 13.51 -4.80 -11.77
C LEU A 237 12.59 -3.70 -12.32
N GLY A 238 12.00 -3.89 -13.50
CA GLY A 238 10.99 -2.99 -14.07
C GLY A 238 9.77 -2.84 -13.17
N SER A 239 9.29 -3.94 -12.57
CA SER A 239 8.23 -3.91 -11.56
C SER A 239 8.64 -3.14 -10.31
N GLY A 240 9.92 -3.18 -9.93
CA GLY A 240 10.48 -2.41 -8.83
C GLY A 240 10.49 -0.89 -9.09
N VAL A 241 10.77 -0.46 -10.32
CA VAL A 241 10.65 0.96 -10.72
C VAL A 241 9.20 1.42 -10.64
N LEU A 242 8.24 0.60 -11.10
CA LEU A 242 6.82 0.91 -10.96
C LEU A 242 6.39 0.96 -9.50
N ALA A 243 6.95 0.10 -8.65
CA ALA A 243 6.69 0.11 -7.22
C ALA A 243 7.23 1.39 -6.53
N PHE A 244 8.37 1.93 -6.99
CA PHE A 244 8.84 3.25 -6.55
C PHE A 244 7.82 4.34 -6.89
N CYS A 245 7.38 4.41 -8.15
CA CYS A 245 6.35 5.37 -8.58
C CYS A 245 5.06 5.22 -7.77
N LEU A 246 4.65 3.97 -7.51
CA LEU A 246 3.49 3.66 -6.68
C LEU A 246 3.65 4.18 -5.25
N ASN A 247 4.78 3.87 -4.58
CA ASN A 247 5.06 4.31 -3.22
C ASN A 247 5.10 5.84 -3.12
N PHE A 248 5.74 6.50 -4.09
CA PHE A 248 5.71 7.96 -4.19
C PHE A 248 4.28 8.50 -4.31
N SER A 249 3.47 7.95 -5.22
CA SER A 249 2.07 8.35 -5.39
C SER A 249 1.23 8.10 -4.13
N ILE A 250 1.46 7.01 -3.39
CA ILE A 250 0.77 6.74 -2.12
C ILE A 250 1.01 7.88 -1.13
N PHE A 251 2.28 8.23 -0.88
CA PHE A 251 2.60 9.30 0.06
C PHE A 251 2.14 10.66 -0.45
N TYR A 252 2.15 10.90 -1.76
CA TYR A 252 1.65 12.13 -2.34
C TYR A 252 0.14 12.30 -2.15
N VAL A 253 -0.64 11.22 -2.30
CA VAL A 253 -2.09 11.24 -2.01
C VAL A 253 -2.33 11.47 -0.53
N ILE A 254 -1.60 10.77 0.36
CA ILE A 254 -1.74 10.97 1.81
C ILE A 254 -1.38 12.41 2.20
N HIS A 255 -0.31 12.97 1.63
CA HIS A 255 0.12 14.34 1.88
C HIS A 255 -0.95 15.35 1.42
N SER A 256 -1.58 15.12 0.26
CA SER A 256 -2.59 16.00 -0.31
C SER A 256 -4.00 15.79 0.30
N THR A 257 -4.19 14.72 1.07
CA THR A 257 -5.48 14.32 1.65
C THR A 257 -5.30 13.93 3.13
N THR A 258 -6.06 12.96 3.63
CA THR A 258 -5.95 12.42 4.99
C THR A 258 -5.85 10.90 4.95
N ALA A 259 -5.39 10.25 6.02
CA ALA A 259 -5.34 8.79 6.11
C ALA A 259 -6.72 8.16 5.88
N VAL A 260 -7.79 8.77 6.41
CA VAL A 260 -9.17 8.30 6.22
C VAL A 260 -9.56 8.40 4.74
N THR A 261 -9.32 9.55 4.10
CA THR A 261 -9.61 9.74 2.66
C THR A 261 -8.85 8.74 1.79
N PHE A 262 -7.56 8.51 2.09
CA PHE A 262 -6.74 7.52 1.39
C PHE A 262 -7.32 6.10 1.50
N ASN A 263 -7.70 5.67 2.71
CA ASN A 263 -8.27 4.34 2.92
C ASN A 263 -9.65 4.18 2.28
N VAL A 264 -10.48 5.22 2.28
CA VAL A 264 -11.77 5.23 1.57
C VAL A 264 -11.54 5.16 0.05
N ALA A 265 -10.62 5.95 -0.49
CA ALA A 265 -10.27 5.91 -1.92
C ALA A 265 -9.71 4.55 -2.34
N GLY A 266 -8.95 3.88 -1.47
CA GLY A 266 -8.50 2.50 -1.68
C GLY A 266 -9.65 1.49 -1.83
N ASN A 267 -10.71 1.63 -1.02
CA ASN A 267 -11.90 0.79 -1.15
C ASN A 267 -12.69 1.07 -2.42
N LEU A 268 -12.74 2.33 -2.86
CA LEU A 268 -13.38 2.69 -4.13
C LEU A 268 -12.64 2.08 -5.33
N LYS A 269 -11.31 2.05 -5.28
CA LYS A 269 -10.49 1.37 -6.29
C LYS A 269 -10.87 -0.10 -6.42
N VAL A 270 -10.96 -0.80 -5.29
CA VAL A 270 -11.31 -2.23 -5.27
C VAL A 270 -12.64 -2.48 -5.98
N ARG A 271 -13.66 -1.66 -5.70
CA ARG A 271 -14.94 -1.74 -6.41
C ARG A 271 -14.77 -1.55 -7.93
N HIS A 272 -13.96 -0.59 -8.34
CA HIS A 272 -13.70 -0.35 -9.77
C HIS A 272 -12.99 -1.54 -10.43
N ASP A 273 -11.98 -2.12 -9.77
CA ASP A 273 -11.25 -3.30 -10.27
C ASP A 273 -12.14 -4.54 -10.39
N TYR A 274 -13.18 -4.68 -9.54
CA TYR A 274 -14.18 -5.74 -9.68
C TYR A 274 -15.18 -5.50 -10.81
N ILE A 275 -15.49 -4.24 -11.11
CA ILE A 275 -16.47 -3.87 -12.16
C ILE A 275 -15.82 -3.85 -13.54
N LEU A 276 -14.54 -3.49 -13.63
CA LEU A 276 -13.82 -3.33 -14.89
C LEU A 276 -13.87 -4.56 -15.81
N PRO A 277 -13.75 -5.82 -15.32
CA PRO A 277 -13.91 -7.02 -16.16
C PRO A 277 -15.33 -7.25 -16.70
N TYR A 278 -16.36 -6.64 -16.08
CA TYR A 278 -17.75 -6.70 -16.57
C TYR A 278 -18.07 -5.60 -17.59
N VAL A 279 -17.31 -4.50 -17.57
CA VAL A 279 -17.48 -3.34 -18.46
C VAL A 279 -16.57 -3.42 -19.70
N LEU A 280 -15.37 -3.98 -19.54
CA LEU A 280 -14.46 -4.28 -20.64
C LEU A 280 -14.41 -5.80 -20.82
N PRO A 281 -14.97 -6.36 -21.91
CA PRO A 281 -14.81 -7.77 -22.22
C PRO A 281 -13.34 -8.01 -22.54
N VAL A 282 -12.54 -8.36 -21.54
CA VAL A 282 -11.20 -8.89 -21.75
C VAL A 282 -11.40 -10.28 -22.33
N PRO A 283 -10.94 -10.57 -23.56
CA PRO A 283 -11.13 -11.89 -24.14
C PRO A 283 -10.40 -12.91 -23.26
N SER A 284 -11.17 -13.86 -22.74
CA SER A 284 -10.67 -15.03 -22.03
C SER A 284 -9.73 -15.78 -22.97
N THR A 285 -8.42 -15.63 -22.77
CA THR A 285 -7.47 -16.61 -23.29
C THR A 285 -7.67 -17.88 -22.48
N ARG A 286 -8.32 -18.86 -23.14
CA ARG A 286 -8.30 -20.27 -22.75
C ARG A 286 -6.86 -20.78 -22.64
#